data_AF-A0A7C7UY09-F1
#
_entry.id   AF-A0A7C7UY09-F1
#
_cell.length_a   1.000
_cell.length_b   1.000
_cell.length_c   1.000
_cell.angle_alpha   90.00
_cell.angle_beta   90.00
_cell.angle_gamma   90.00
#
_symmetry.space_group_name_H-M   'P 1'
#
loop_
_entity.id
_entity.type
_entity.pdbx_description
1 polymer ?
#
loop_
_entity_poly.entity_id
_entity_poly.type
_entity_poly.pdbx_seq_one_letter_code
_entity_poly.pdbx_strand_id
1 'polypeptide(L)' 'MQVSEEINFRTAFVREPGALRHNPALVLNADYRPLSYYPLSLWPWQEAVKAVWLERVQIVAEYDDFVHS' A
#
# COMPACT_ATOMS: atom_id res chain seq x y z
N MET A 1 -16.49 -3.70 -19.61
CA MET A 1 -16.20 -2.40 -18.97
C MET A 1 -15.55 -2.71 -17.62
N GLN A 2 -14.21 -2.84 -17.60
CA GLN A 2 -13.48 -3.41 -16.44
C GLN A 2 -12.16 -2.68 -16.17
N VAL A 3 -11.97 -1.50 -16.78
CA VAL A 3 -10.71 -0.73 -16.74
C VAL A 3 -10.74 0.35 -15.64
N SER A 4 -11.91 0.65 -15.06
CA SER A 4 -12.07 1.75 -14.11
C SER A 4 -11.59 1.46 -12.68
N GLU A 5 -11.60 0.20 -12.22
CA GLU A 5 -11.17 -0.13 -10.85
C GLU A 5 -9.65 -0.14 -10.70
N GLU A 6 -8.93 -0.65 -11.71
CA GLU A 6 -7.46 -0.80 -11.67
C GLU A 6 -6.73 0.56 -11.70
N ILE A 7 -7.28 1.55 -12.40
CA ILE A 7 -6.74 2.93 -12.47
C ILE A 7 -6.92 3.66 -11.13
N ASN A 8 -7.97 3.34 -10.38
CA ASN A 8 -8.25 3.96 -9.08
C ASN A 8 -7.20 3.52 -8.03
N PHE A 9 -6.86 2.23 -8.06
CA PHE A 9 -5.79 1.65 -7.22
C PHE A 9 -4.44 2.34 -7.47
N ARG A 10 -4.05 2.53 -8.74
CA ARG A 10 -2.81 3.20 -9.17
C ARG A 10 -2.66 4.67 -8.79
N THR A 11 -3.74 5.34 -8.46
CA THR A 11 -3.72 6.80 -8.26
C THR A 11 -3.85 7.18 -6.77
N ALA A 12 -4.17 6.23 -5.89
CA ALA A 12 -4.33 6.44 -4.45
C ALA A 12 -3.00 6.44 -3.66
N PHE A 13 -1.91 5.94 -4.24
CA PHE A 13 -0.64 5.64 -3.56
C PHE A 13 0.17 6.83 -3.01
N VAL A 14 -0.22 8.07 -3.28
CA VAL A 14 0.64 9.25 -3.01
C VAL A 14 -0.12 10.50 -2.56
N ARG A 15 -1.45 10.56 -2.75
CA ARG A 15 -2.13 11.86 -2.80
C ARG A 15 -2.41 12.53 -1.45
N GLU A 16 -2.16 11.86 -0.33
CA GLU A 16 -2.35 12.44 1.00
C GLU A 16 -1.12 12.26 1.89
N PRO A 17 -0.20 13.24 1.90
CA PRO A 17 1.00 13.20 2.75
C PRO A 17 0.67 13.03 4.24
N GLY A 18 -0.53 13.45 4.67
CA GLY A 18 -1.01 13.29 6.05
C GLY A 18 -1.28 11.83 6.43
N ALA A 19 -1.80 11.02 5.50
CA ALA A 19 -2.11 9.61 5.73
C ALA A 19 -0.85 8.74 5.83
N LEU A 20 0.27 9.21 5.28
CA LEU A 20 1.58 8.54 5.34
C LEU A 20 2.40 8.89 6.60
N ARG A 21 1.89 9.75 7.50
CA ARG A 21 2.64 10.21 8.69
C ARG A 21 2.78 9.16 9.79
N HIS A 22 2.06 8.04 9.70
CA HIS A 22 2.02 7.01 10.73
C HIS A 22 2.21 5.63 10.08
N ASN A 23 3.45 5.16 9.93
CA ASN A 23 3.76 3.78 9.51
C ASN A 23 3.26 3.39 8.10
N PRO A 24 3.64 4.10 7.02
CA PRO A 24 3.22 3.72 5.69
C PRO A 24 3.82 2.38 5.25
N ALA A 25 3.05 1.58 4.51
CA ALA A 25 3.48 0.30 3.96
C ALA A 25 3.98 0.45 2.52
N LEU A 26 5.13 -0.14 2.20
CA LEU A 26 5.65 -0.19 0.83
C LEU A 26 4.90 -1.24 0.02
N VAL A 27 4.37 -0.84 -1.13
CA VAL A 27 3.69 -1.74 -2.07
C VAL A 27 4.61 -2.03 -3.25
N LEU A 28 4.79 -3.31 -3.54
CA LEU A 28 5.60 -3.81 -4.64
C LEU A 28 4.69 -4.40 -5.73
N ASN A 29 5.20 -4.46 -6.96
CA ASN A 29 4.57 -5.25 -8.01
C ASN A 29 4.81 -6.75 -7.78
N ALA A 30 4.21 -7.60 -8.63
CA ALA A 30 4.37 -9.07 -8.54
C ALA A 30 5.81 -9.57 -8.74
N ASP A 31 6.68 -8.75 -9.35
CA ASP A 31 8.11 -9.04 -9.50
C ASP A 31 8.94 -8.55 -8.30
N TYR A 32 8.30 -8.15 -7.19
CA TYR A 32 8.93 -7.60 -5.98
C TYR A 32 9.76 -6.33 -6.23
N ARG A 33 9.41 -5.57 -7.28
CA ARG A 33 10.00 -4.27 -7.59
C ARG A 33 9.02 -3.15 -7.19
N PRO A 34 9.53 -2.00 -6.73
CA PRO A 34 8.65 -0.88 -6.43
C PRO A 34 7.97 -0.43 -7.73
N LEU A 35 6.66 -0.14 -7.65
CA LEU A 35 5.88 0.32 -8.80
C LEU A 35 6.35 1.71 -9.25
N SER A 36 6.88 2.50 -8.32
CA SER A 36 7.53 3.80 -8.55
C SER A 36 8.69 3.96 -7.58
N TYR A 37 9.82 4.49 -8.05
CA TYR A 37 11.02 4.72 -7.22
C TYR A 37 11.02 6.12 -6.56
N TYR A 38 10.35 7.11 -7.16
CA TYR A 38 10.20 8.43 -6.56
C TYR A 38 8.97 9.19 -7.11
N PRO A 39 7.95 9.50 -6.28
CA PRO A 39 7.79 9.02 -4.92
C PRO A 39 7.57 7.50 -4.89
N LEU A 40 7.96 6.85 -3.79
CA LEU A 40 7.75 5.42 -3.60
C LEU A 40 6.24 5.09 -3.62
N SER A 41 5.89 3.88 -4.06
CA SER A 41 4.52 3.36 -4.01
C SER A 41 4.16 2.94 -2.58
N LEU A 42 3.59 3.88 -1.82
CA LEU A 42 3.25 3.68 -0.41
C LEU A 42 1.74 3.58 -0.20
N TRP A 43 1.35 2.86 0.86
CA TRP A 43 0.00 2.81 1.40
C TRP A 43 -0.05 3.33 2.82
N PRO A 44 -1.15 3.98 3.24
CA PRO A 44 -1.49 4.05 4.65
C PRO A 44 -1.59 2.65 5.24
N TRP A 45 -1.14 2.45 6.49
CA TRP A 45 -1.15 1.13 7.13
C TRP A 45 -2.54 0.49 7.19
N GLN A 46 -3.60 1.29 7.34
CA GLN A 46 -4.98 0.81 7.40
C GLN A 46 -5.39 0.09 6.10
N GLU A 47 -5.00 0.64 4.94
CA GLU A 47 -5.28 0.02 3.65
C GLU A 47 -4.44 -1.24 3.43
N ALA A 48 -3.21 -1.26 3.93
CA ALA A 48 -2.35 -2.45 3.89
C ALA A 48 -2.95 -3.60 4.72
N VAL A 49 -3.38 -3.34 5.96
CA VAL A 49 -4.03 -4.34 6.82
C VAL A 49 -5.31 -4.87 6.18
N LYS A 50 -6.12 -3.97 5.60
CA LYS A 50 -7.35 -4.35 4.89
C LYS A 50 -7.06 -5.24 3.68
N ALA A 51 -6.02 -4.95 2.90
CA ALA A 51 -5.64 -5.75 1.74
C ALA A 51 -5.12 -7.14 2.15
N VAL A 52 -4.38 -7.25 3.25
CA VAL A 52 -3.95 -8.53 3.83
C VAL A 52 -5.17 -9.35 4.25
N TRP A 53 -6.12 -8.74 4.96
CA TRP A 53 -7.36 -9.41 5.39
C TRP A 53 -8.21 -9.92 4.21
N LEU A 54 -8.21 -9.19 3.09
CA LEU A 54 -8.91 -9.57 1.87
C LEU A 54 -8.11 -10.53 0.98
N GLU A 55 -6.95 -11.00 1.43
CA GLU A 55 -6.04 -11.89 0.68
C GLU A 55 -5.62 -11.32 -0.69
N ARG A 56 -5.54 -9.98 -0.80
CA ARG A 56 -5.21 -9.28 -2.06
C ARG A 56 -3.72 -9.02 -2.23
N VAL A 57 -2.94 -9.19 -1.18
CA VAL A 57 -1.49 -8.92 -1.15
C VAL A 57 -0.77 -10.01 -0.38
N GLN A 58 0.51 -10.20 -0.71
CA GLN A 58 1.42 -11.06 0.02
C GLN A 58 2.32 -10.21 0.92
N ILE A 59 2.52 -10.68 2.16
CA ILE A 59 3.46 -10.05 3.10
C ILE A 59 4.88 -10.47 2.74
N VAL A 60 5.76 -9.48 2.58
CA VAL A 60 7.18 -9.68 2.22
C VAL A 60 8.09 -9.41 3.42
N ALA A 61 7.70 -8.48 4.29
CA ALA A 61 8.41 -8.13 5.50
C ALA A 61 7.42 -7.62 6.54
N GLU A 62 7.68 -7.94 7.81
CA GLU A 62 6.97 -7.46 8.98
C GLU A 62 7.97 -6.66 9.83
N TYR A 63 7.47 -5.68 10.60
CA TYR A 63 8.27 -4.83 11.46
C TYR A 63 7.71 -4.91 12.89
N ASP A 64 8.55 -4.64 13.89
CA ASP A 64 8.19 -4.75 15.31
C ASP A 64 7.25 -3.62 15.82
N ASP A 65 6.63 -2.86 14.91
CA ASP A 65 5.69 -1.80 15.25
C ASP A 65 4.26 -2.35 15.41
N PHE A 66 3.58 -1.97 16.48
CA PHE A 66 2.23 -2.42 16.82
C PHE A 66 1.25 -1.25 16.92
N VAL A 67 0.01 -1.45 16.48
CA VAL A 67 -1.08 -0.47 16.61
C VAL A 67 -2.05 -0.90 17.72
N HIS A 68 -2.46 0.05 18.56
CA HIS A 68 -3.45 -0.14 19.64
C HIS A 68 -4.60 0.87 19.54
N SER A 69 -5.72 0.57 20.20
CA SER A 69 -6.92 1.43 20.30
C SER A 69 -6.81 2.54 21.33
#